data_AF-A0A925IJH1-F1
#
_entry.id   AF-A0A925IJH1-F1
#
_cell.length_a   1.000
_cell.length_b   1.000
_cell.length_c   1.000
_cell.angle_alpha   90.00
_cell.angle_beta   90.00
_cell.angle_gamma   90.00
#
_symmetry.space_group_name_H-M   'P 1'
#
loop_
_entity.id
_entity.type
_entity.pdbx_description
1 polymer ?
#
loop_
_entity_poly.entity_id
_entity_poly.type
_entity_poly.pdbx_seq_one_letter_code
_entity_poly.pdbx_strand_id
1 'polypeptide(L)'
;MKKRNLAIAIILSAAVGLFAIKSGLTPVDEKSVVTNTDIAELISTDTLTPSPAYEGCAYMWAYHDSPELTEKVDTAIRAIDPEASATAELFGEDCVYEDGSSTFSTMETDFYVQLPVDDLKDEEAFGNWMAQVLSTIVQIPEDEIQGNYGFVEFSFIKSDIERLIFRAPIATYITEAKEKTGAELFRFFYTPPVNPT
;
A
#
# COMPACT_ATOMS: atom_id res chain seq x y z
N MET A 1 -36.95 23.36 42.39
CA MET A 1 -36.43 22.43 43.43
C MET A 1 -36.07 21.13 42.71
N LYS A 2 -34.92 20.46 42.81
CA LYS A 2 -33.74 20.55 43.68
C LYS A 2 -32.61 19.77 42.96
N LYS A 3 -31.37 20.25 43.16
CA LYS A 3 -30.06 19.80 42.63
C LYS A 3 -29.73 18.31 42.85
N ARG A 4 -28.81 17.77 42.02
CA ARG A 4 -27.41 17.38 42.38
C ARG A 4 -26.76 16.62 41.20
N ASN A 5 -25.73 17.14 40.53
CA ASN A 5 -24.29 17.21 40.89
C ASN A 5 -23.53 15.87 40.87
N LEU A 6 -22.51 15.85 39.98
CA LEU A 6 -21.09 15.58 40.23
C LEU A 6 -20.52 14.37 39.48
N ALA A 7 -19.56 14.62 38.60
CA ALA A 7 -18.45 13.70 38.35
C ALA A 7 -17.17 14.52 38.12
N ILE A 8 -16.20 14.26 39.00
CA ILE A 8 -14.82 14.75 39.00
C ILE A 8 -13.97 13.70 38.26
N ALA A 9 -13.05 14.10 37.39
CA ALA A 9 -11.80 13.36 37.16
C ALA A 9 -10.79 14.25 36.41
N ILE A 10 -9.73 14.70 37.08
CA ILE A 10 -8.37 14.11 37.17
C ILE A 10 -7.43 14.72 36.12
N ILE A 11 -6.43 15.43 36.63
CA ILE A 11 -5.32 16.07 35.92
C ILE A 11 -4.31 14.99 35.52
N LEU A 12 -3.93 14.93 34.25
CA LEU A 12 -2.74 14.20 33.79
C LEU A 12 -1.65 15.20 33.41
N SER A 13 -0.60 15.25 34.23
CA SER A 13 0.66 15.92 33.89
C SER A 13 1.49 15.01 32.98
N ALA A 14 1.84 15.50 31.79
CA ALA A 14 2.83 14.85 30.93
C ALA A 14 4.21 15.48 31.17
N ALA A 15 5.16 14.66 31.61
CA ALA A 15 6.57 15.01 31.69
C ALA A 15 7.22 14.84 30.30
N VAL A 16 7.81 15.91 29.77
CA VAL A 16 8.59 15.86 28.52
C VAL A 16 10.04 15.54 28.87
N GLY A 17 10.48 14.32 28.56
CA GLY A 17 11.88 13.92 28.61
C GLY A 17 12.58 14.25 27.30
N LEU A 18 13.54 15.18 27.32
CA LEU A 18 14.48 15.39 26.21
C LEU A 18 15.59 14.35 26.27
N PHE A 19 15.68 13.49 25.24
CA PHE A 19 16.87 12.69 24.99
C PHE A 19 17.79 13.44 24.02
N ALA A 20 18.96 13.85 24.49
CA ALA A 20 20.03 14.39 23.66
C ALA A 20 20.93 13.24 23.18
N ILE A 21 20.97 12.99 21.86
CA ILE A 21 21.90 12.04 21.24
C ILE A 21 23.24 12.76 21.03
N LYS A 22 24.28 12.35 21.76
CA LYS A 22 25.66 12.76 21.50
C LYS A 22 26.24 11.87 20.39
N SER A 23 26.42 12.42 19.20
CA SER A 23 27.26 11.81 18.16
C SER A 23 28.73 11.93 18.55
N GLY A 24 29.36 10.82 18.92
CA GLY A 24 30.80 10.73 19.09
C GLY A 24 31.47 10.49 17.74
N LEU A 25 32.19 11.48 17.21
CA LEU A 25 33.14 11.29 16.12
C LEU A 25 34.47 10.85 16.74
N THR A 26 34.93 9.64 16.43
CA THR A 26 36.31 9.23 16.70
C THR A 26 37.21 9.73 15.58
N PRO A 27 38.38 10.34 15.88
CA PRO A 27 39.35 10.69 14.86
C PRO A 27 40.02 9.41 14.31
N VAL A 28 40.07 9.30 12.98
CA VAL A 28 40.84 8.26 12.29
C VAL A 28 42.32 8.63 12.42
N ASP A 29 43.09 7.71 12.98
CA ASP A 29 44.53 7.85 13.21
C ASP A 29 45.29 7.73 11.89
N GLU A 30 45.99 8.80 11.54
CA GLU A 30 46.76 8.97 10.32
C GLU A 30 48.18 8.44 10.55
N LYS A 31 48.45 7.17 10.20
CA LYS A 31 49.82 6.76 9.86
C LYS A 31 49.88 5.40 9.19
N SER A 32 50.29 5.40 7.92
CA SER A 32 51.43 4.59 7.43
C SER A 32 51.74 4.93 5.98
N VAL A 33 52.79 5.71 5.79
CA VAL A 33 53.49 5.84 4.50
C VAL A 33 54.40 4.62 4.38
N VAL A 34 54.10 3.73 3.43
CA VAL A 34 55.03 2.68 3.01
C VAL A 34 55.71 3.16 1.73
N THR A 35 57.03 3.18 1.79
CA THR A 35 57.97 3.62 0.76
C THR A 35 58.00 2.68 -0.44
N ASN A 36 57.95 3.27 -1.64
CA ASN A 36 58.22 2.63 -2.92
C ASN A 36 59.63 2.01 -2.95
N THR A 37 59.73 0.69 -2.99
CA THR A 37 60.83 -0.03 -3.63
C THR A 37 60.28 -1.39 -4.06
N ASP A 38 60.57 -1.79 -5.31
CA ASP A 38 60.18 -3.02 -6.00
C ASP A 38 58.77 -3.08 -6.63
N ILE A 39 58.66 -2.52 -7.85
CA ILE A 39 57.51 -2.73 -8.76
C ILE A 39 57.92 -3.40 -10.07
N ALA A 40 59.09 -4.06 -10.12
CA ALA A 40 59.64 -4.61 -11.37
C ALA A 40 59.37 -6.10 -11.61
N GLU A 41 58.65 -6.80 -10.73
CA GLU A 41 58.46 -8.25 -10.88
C GLU A 41 57.11 -8.70 -10.33
N LEU A 42 56.00 -8.35 -11.00
CA LEU A 42 54.67 -8.95 -10.77
C LEU A 42 53.71 -8.53 -11.90
N ILE A 43 54.11 -8.67 -13.17
CA ILE A 43 53.12 -8.67 -14.26
C ILE A 43 52.74 -10.12 -14.51
N SER A 44 51.97 -10.69 -13.57
CA SER A 44 51.21 -11.90 -13.86
C SER A 44 50.13 -11.48 -14.87
N THR A 45 50.25 -11.94 -16.11
CA THR A 45 49.13 -11.94 -17.06
C THR A 45 48.12 -12.98 -16.59
N ASP A 46 47.38 -12.65 -15.53
CA ASP A 46 46.13 -13.32 -15.22
C ASP A 46 45.22 -13.09 -16.43
N THR A 47 45.07 -14.15 -17.22
CA THR A 47 44.04 -14.19 -18.24
C THR A 47 42.73 -14.13 -17.48
N LEU A 48 42.02 -13.00 -17.59
CA LEU A 48 40.68 -12.86 -17.04
C LEU A 48 39.81 -13.95 -17.68
N THR A 49 39.61 -15.05 -16.96
CA THR A 49 38.56 -16.00 -17.31
C THR A 49 37.26 -15.20 -17.25
N PRO A 50 36.49 -15.09 -18.35
CA PRO A 50 35.19 -14.44 -18.27
C PRO A 50 34.40 -15.14 -17.18
N SER A 51 33.96 -14.37 -16.17
CA SER A 51 32.95 -14.85 -15.24
C SER A 51 31.78 -15.33 -16.08
N PRO A 52 31.15 -16.48 -15.77
CA PRO A 52 29.91 -16.84 -16.42
C PRO A 52 28.96 -15.64 -16.39
N ALA A 53 28.33 -15.34 -17.52
CA ALA A 53 27.29 -14.32 -17.58
C ALA A 53 26.23 -14.65 -16.51
N TYR A 54 25.67 -13.63 -15.87
CA TYR A 54 24.69 -13.84 -14.82
C TYR A 54 23.43 -14.44 -15.46
N GLU A 55 23.21 -15.74 -15.26
CA GLU A 55 22.05 -16.46 -15.81
C GLU A 55 20.74 -16.18 -15.03
N GLY A 56 20.75 -15.22 -14.09
CA GLY A 56 19.57 -14.83 -13.31
C GLY A 56 18.81 -13.65 -13.92
N CYS A 57 17.76 -13.23 -13.23
CA CYS A 57 16.98 -12.04 -13.57
C CYS A 57 17.06 -10.99 -12.46
N ALA A 58 16.81 -9.73 -12.82
CA ALA A 58 16.61 -8.64 -11.87
C ALA A 58 15.12 -8.55 -11.50
N TYR A 59 14.83 -8.64 -10.21
CA TYR A 59 13.46 -8.49 -9.70
C TYR A 59 13.11 -7.01 -9.52
N MET A 60 11.95 -6.61 -10.03
CA MET A 60 11.38 -5.28 -9.87
C MET A 60 9.90 -5.36 -9.53
N TRP A 61 9.44 -4.53 -8.60
CA TRP A 61 8.01 -4.37 -8.33
C TRP A 61 7.26 -3.93 -9.58
N ALA A 62 6.16 -4.61 -9.89
CA ALA A 62 5.36 -4.39 -11.07
C ALA A 62 3.85 -4.51 -10.77
N TYR A 63 3.07 -3.86 -11.61
CA TYR A 63 1.62 -3.96 -11.65
C TYR A 63 1.21 -4.41 -13.04
N HIS A 64 0.32 -5.39 -13.13
CA HIS A 64 -0.24 -5.88 -14.39
C HIS A 64 -1.76 -5.83 -14.32
N ASP A 65 -2.42 -5.39 -15.40
CA ASP A 65 -3.88 -5.42 -15.48
C ASP A 65 -4.38 -6.87 -15.40
N SER A 66 -5.56 -7.07 -14.79
CA SER A 66 -6.31 -8.33 -14.89
C SER A 66 -7.60 -8.10 -15.67
N PRO A 67 -7.59 -8.20 -17.02
CA PRO A 67 -8.74 -7.81 -17.85
C PRO A 67 -9.99 -8.65 -17.58
N GLU A 68 -9.85 -9.97 -17.42
CA GLU A 68 -10.97 -10.87 -17.15
C GLU A 68 -11.61 -10.58 -15.80
N LEU A 69 -10.78 -10.40 -14.76
CA LEU A 69 -11.28 -10.05 -13.42
C LEU A 69 -11.87 -8.63 -13.40
N THR A 70 -11.26 -7.70 -14.14
CA THR A 70 -11.78 -6.34 -14.34
C THR A 70 -13.18 -6.36 -14.94
N GLU A 71 -13.40 -7.10 -16.04
CA GLU A 71 -14.73 -7.21 -16.65
C GLU A 71 -15.76 -7.76 -15.65
N LYS A 72 -15.39 -8.80 -14.90
CA LYS A 72 -16.25 -9.42 -13.90
C LYS A 72 -16.60 -8.46 -12.76
N VAL A 73 -15.61 -7.79 -12.17
CA VAL A 73 -15.83 -6.87 -11.04
C VAL A 73 -16.55 -5.60 -11.50
N ASP A 74 -16.18 -5.01 -12.64
CA ASP A 74 -16.86 -3.82 -13.19
C ASP A 74 -18.33 -4.11 -13.45
N THR A 75 -18.65 -5.27 -14.04
CA THR A 75 -20.04 -5.71 -14.25
C THR A 75 -20.79 -5.82 -12.93
N ALA A 76 -20.18 -6.44 -11.91
CA ALA A 76 -20.82 -6.62 -10.60
C ALA A 76 -21.03 -5.30 -9.86
N ILE A 77 -20.06 -4.38 -9.93
CA ILE A 77 -20.13 -3.07 -9.29
C ILE A 77 -21.13 -2.15 -10.00
N ARG A 78 -21.21 -2.18 -11.34
CA ARG A 78 -22.24 -1.45 -12.09
C ARG A 78 -23.67 -1.95 -11.82
N ALA A 79 -23.82 -3.20 -11.40
CA ALA A 79 -25.11 -3.73 -10.97
C ALA A 79 -25.55 -3.16 -9.60
N ILE A 80 -24.61 -2.68 -8.77
CA ILE A 80 -24.89 -1.96 -7.54
C ILE A 80 -25.22 -0.49 -7.85
N ASP A 81 -24.37 0.15 -8.66
CA ASP A 81 -24.53 1.53 -9.10
C ASP A 81 -24.09 1.68 -10.57
N PRO A 82 -25.00 1.99 -11.51
CA PRO A 82 -24.67 2.09 -12.93
C PRO A 82 -23.62 3.16 -13.29
N GLU A 83 -23.44 4.18 -12.45
CA GLU A 83 -22.46 5.26 -12.67
C GLU A 83 -21.08 4.91 -12.10
N ALA A 84 -20.98 3.86 -11.27
CA ALA A 84 -19.70 3.38 -10.75
C ALA A 84 -18.88 2.65 -11.82
N SER A 85 -17.59 2.46 -11.52
CA SER A 85 -16.69 1.62 -12.29
C SER A 85 -15.69 0.91 -11.40
N ALA A 86 -15.19 -0.24 -11.83
CA ALA A 86 -14.17 -1.00 -11.11
C ALA A 86 -13.09 -1.57 -12.05
N THR A 87 -11.88 -1.72 -11.52
CA THR A 87 -10.76 -2.40 -12.18
C THR A 87 -10.06 -3.30 -11.17
N ALA A 88 -9.38 -4.32 -11.68
CA ALA A 88 -8.54 -5.23 -10.90
C ALA A 88 -7.12 -5.25 -11.47
N GLU A 89 -6.13 -5.12 -10.59
CA GLU A 89 -4.71 -5.16 -10.92
C GLU A 89 -4.02 -6.26 -10.10
N LEU A 90 -2.96 -6.82 -10.67
CA LEU A 90 -2.09 -7.78 -10.04
C LEU A 90 -0.83 -7.05 -9.60
N PHE A 91 -0.53 -7.06 -8.31
CA PHE A 91 0.71 -6.55 -7.75
C PHE A 91 1.69 -7.70 -7.50
N GLY A 92 2.96 -7.51 -7.88
CA GLY A 92 3.97 -8.55 -7.75
C GLY A 92 5.33 -8.13 -8.29
N GLU A 93 6.13 -9.09 -8.73
CA GLU A 93 7.49 -8.85 -9.24
C GLU A 93 7.65 -9.31 -10.69
N ASP A 94 8.21 -8.43 -11.52
CA ASP A 94 8.79 -8.81 -12.80
C ASP A 94 10.23 -9.28 -12.59
N CYS A 95 10.52 -10.50 -13.03
CA CYS A 95 11.85 -11.06 -13.17
C CYS A 95 12.35 -10.74 -14.58
N VAL A 96 13.20 -9.70 -14.70
CA VAL A 96 13.70 -9.18 -15.99
C VAL A 96 15.05 -9.79 -16.35
N TYR A 97 15.14 -10.39 -17.54
CA TYR A 97 16.33 -11.06 -18.05
C TYR A 97 17.23 -10.11 -18.85
N GLU A 98 18.49 -10.50 -19.10
CA GLU A 98 19.46 -9.68 -19.85
C GLU A 98 19.02 -9.37 -21.29
N ASP A 99 18.20 -10.23 -21.90
CA ASP A 99 17.64 -10.03 -23.24
C ASP A 99 16.45 -9.05 -23.28
N GLY A 100 16.04 -8.53 -22.11
CA GLY A 100 14.93 -7.60 -21.92
C GLY A 100 13.56 -8.28 -21.82
N SER A 101 13.47 -9.61 -21.91
CA SER A 101 12.24 -10.32 -21.59
C SER A 101 11.96 -10.32 -20.08
N SER A 102 10.73 -10.59 -19.68
CA SER A 102 10.36 -10.71 -18.28
C SER A 102 9.29 -11.78 -18.03
N THR A 103 9.25 -12.29 -16.80
CA THR A 103 8.16 -13.09 -16.27
C THR A 103 7.61 -12.44 -15.01
N PHE A 104 6.29 -12.43 -14.86
CA PHE A 104 5.61 -11.83 -13.71
C PHE A 104 5.21 -12.89 -12.67
N SER A 105 5.41 -12.57 -11.40
CA SER A 105 4.92 -13.36 -10.26
C SER A 105 3.99 -12.53 -9.40
N THR A 106 2.71 -12.88 -9.39
CA THR A 106 1.67 -12.19 -8.60
C THR A 106 1.82 -12.48 -7.12
N MET A 107 1.75 -11.44 -6.30
CA MET A 107 1.68 -11.52 -4.84
C MET A 107 0.29 -11.17 -4.31
N GLU A 108 -0.33 -10.15 -4.87
CA GLU A 108 -1.63 -9.63 -4.45
C GLU A 108 -2.50 -9.27 -5.65
N THR A 109 -3.82 -9.38 -5.47
CA THR A 109 -4.81 -8.79 -6.37
C THR A 109 -5.45 -7.60 -5.65
N ASP A 110 -5.34 -6.43 -6.28
CA ASP A 110 -5.92 -5.16 -5.83
C ASP A 110 -7.12 -4.78 -6.69
N PHE A 111 -8.08 -4.10 -6.08
CA PHE A 111 -9.28 -3.60 -6.76
C PHE A 111 -9.38 -2.09 -6.58
N TYR A 112 -9.78 -1.40 -7.65
CA TYR A 112 -9.97 0.05 -7.62
C TYR A 112 -11.39 0.34 -8.06
N VAL A 113 -12.17 0.96 -7.18
CA VAL A 113 -13.57 1.29 -7.43
C VAL A 113 -13.77 2.79 -7.38
N GLN A 114 -14.51 3.32 -8.35
CA GLN A 114 -14.82 4.73 -8.46
C GLN A 114 -16.33 4.93 -8.45
N LEU A 115 -16.78 5.91 -7.66
CA LEU A 115 -18.18 6.31 -7.57
C LEU A 115 -18.29 7.84 -7.73
N PRO A 116 -18.94 8.33 -8.80
CA PRO A 116 -19.35 9.72 -8.88
C PRO A 116 -20.36 10.07 -7.77
N VAL A 117 -20.19 11.20 -7.09
CA VAL A 117 -21.06 11.63 -5.98
C VAL A 117 -21.27 13.14 -5.95
N ASP A 118 -22.43 13.60 -5.48
CA ASP A 118 -22.72 15.04 -5.39
C ASP A 118 -22.15 15.72 -4.14
N ASP A 119 -22.00 14.96 -3.04
CA ASP A 119 -21.52 15.46 -1.74
C ASP A 119 -20.52 14.50 -1.12
N LEU A 120 -19.33 14.99 -0.77
CA LEU A 120 -18.26 14.24 -0.12
C LEU A 120 -18.40 14.11 1.40
N LYS A 121 -19.57 14.46 1.94
CA LYS A 121 -19.85 14.42 3.39
C LYS A 121 -20.83 13.32 3.80
N ASP A 122 -21.38 12.58 2.84
CA ASP A 122 -22.36 11.53 3.12
C ASP A 122 -21.69 10.20 3.53
N GLU A 123 -21.06 10.23 4.70
CA GLU A 123 -20.33 9.08 5.25
C GLU A 123 -21.24 7.85 5.45
N GLU A 124 -22.52 8.07 5.71
CA GLU A 124 -23.51 7.00 5.87
C GLU A 124 -23.76 6.29 4.54
N ALA A 125 -24.02 7.05 3.46
CA ALA A 125 -24.17 6.48 2.13
C ALA A 125 -22.88 5.79 1.67
N PHE A 126 -21.71 6.41 1.89
CA PHE A 126 -20.43 5.85 1.49
C PHE A 126 -20.15 4.51 2.15
N GLY A 127 -20.34 4.40 3.47
CA GLY A 127 -20.10 3.14 4.15
C GLY A 127 -21.11 2.06 3.78
N ASN A 128 -22.38 2.41 3.53
CA ASN A 128 -23.37 1.44 3.05
C ASN A 128 -23.04 0.94 1.64
N TRP A 129 -22.51 1.78 0.76
CA TRP A 129 -22.03 1.37 -0.55
C TRP A 129 -20.76 0.52 -0.44
N MET A 130 -19.77 0.95 0.37
CA MET A 130 -18.55 0.16 0.64
C MET A 130 -18.87 -1.25 1.13
N ALA A 131 -19.86 -1.42 2.02
CA ALA A 131 -20.26 -2.74 2.51
C ALA A 131 -20.73 -3.65 1.37
N GLN A 132 -21.48 -3.12 0.40
CA GLN A 132 -21.96 -3.87 -0.76
C GLN A 132 -20.79 -4.22 -1.70
N VAL A 133 -19.90 -3.27 -1.97
CA VAL A 133 -18.71 -3.48 -2.79
C VAL A 133 -17.79 -4.55 -2.19
N LEU A 134 -17.42 -4.39 -0.92
CA LEU A 134 -16.53 -5.33 -0.23
C LEU A 134 -17.18 -6.72 -0.15
N SER A 135 -18.48 -6.81 0.15
CA SER A 135 -19.21 -8.08 0.16
C SER A 135 -19.25 -8.74 -1.22
N THR A 136 -19.32 -7.95 -2.29
CA THR A 136 -19.28 -8.46 -3.68
C THR A 136 -17.90 -9.01 -4.03
N ILE A 137 -16.83 -8.30 -3.66
CA ILE A 137 -15.45 -8.71 -3.94
C ILE A 137 -15.08 -9.98 -3.18
N VAL A 138 -15.45 -10.11 -1.90
CA VAL A 138 -15.15 -11.33 -1.12
C VAL A 138 -15.99 -12.55 -1.53
N GLN A 139 -16.97 -12.39 -2.41
CA GLN A 139 -17.71 -13.49 -3.02
C GLN A 139 -17.06 -14.02 -4.31
N ILE A 140 -16.03 -13.36 -4.82
CA ILE A 140 -15.22 -13.88 -5.93
C ILE A 140 -14.54 -15.16 -5.43
N PRO A 141 -14.63 -16.28 -6.18
CA PRO A 141 -13.97 -17.52 -5.79
C PRO A 141 -12.46 -17.34 -5.61
N GLU A 142 -11.89 -17.91 -4.55
CA GLU A 142 -10.47 -17.76 -4.22
C GLU A 142 -9.55 -18.28 -5.35
N ASP A 143 -9.99 -19.27 -6.13
CA ASP A 143 -9.24 -19.81 -7.28
C ASP A 143 -9.24 -18.89 -8.52
N GLU A 144 -10.09 -17.87 -8.53
CA GLU A 144 -10.05 -16.79 -9.53
C GLU A 144 -9.19 -15.60 -9.10
N ILE A 145 -8.77 -15.56 -7.83
CA ILE A 145 -7.88 -14.52 -7.30
C ILE A 145 -6.43 -14.98 -7.46
N GLN A 146 -5.63 -14.20 -8.17
CA GLN A 146 -4.20 -14.48 -8.30
C GLN A 146 -3.44 -13.88 -7.12
N GLY A 147 -2.63 -14.70 -6.44
CA GLY A 147 -1.95 -14.27 -5.22
C GLY A 147 -2.93 -14.17 -4.04
N ASN A 148 -2.65 -13.27 -3.10
CA ASN A 148 -3.52 -13.01 -1.96
C ASN A 148 -4.50 -11.87 -2.26
N TYR A 149 -5.54 -11.73 -1.43
CA TYR A 149 -6.31 -10.51 -1.41
C TYR A 149 -5.44 -9.33 -0.94
N GLY A 150 -5.33 -8.30 -1.77
CA GLY A 150 -4.76 -7.01 -1.40
C GLY A 150 -5.82 -6.09 -0.80
N PHE A 151 -6.08 -4.96 -1.46
CA PHE A 151 -7.05 -3.96 -0.99
C PHE A 151 -8.14 -3.63 -2.02
N VAL A 152 -9.17 -2.94 -1.54
CA VAL A 152 -10.08 -2.14 -2.38
C VAL A 152 -9.75 -0.66 -2.17
N GLU A 153 -9.34 0.03 -3.21
CA GLU A 153 -9.21 1.49 -3.20
C GLU A 153 -10.54 2.11 -3.61
N PHE A 154 -11.11 2.88 -2.69
CA PHE A 154 -12.35 3.60 -2.88
C PHE A 154 -12.06 5.03 -3.32
N SER A 155 -12.60 5.42 -4.47
CA SER A 155 -12.56 6.80 -4.98
C SER A 155 -13.98 7.38 -5.09
N PHE A 156 -14.34 8.28 -4.18
CA PHE A 156 -15.58 9.06 -4.26
C PHE A 156 -15.30 10.39 -4.96
N ILE A 157 -15.90 10.62 -6.13
CA ILE A 157 -15.51 11.69 -7.05
C ILE A 157 -16.66 12.67 -7.20
N LYS A 158 -16.49 13.90 -6.71
CA LYS A 158 -17.44 15.00 -6.94
C LYS A 158 -17.05 15.86 -8.14
N SER A 159 -15.75 16.03 -8.35
CA SER A 159 -15.16 16.64 -9.54
C SER A 159 -13.71 16.17 -9.71
N ASP A 160 -13.04 16.58 -10.78
CA ASP A 160 -11.64 16.21 -11.04
C ASP A 160 -10.68 16.58 -9.90
N ILE A 161 -11.04 17.58 -9.07
CA ILE A 161 -10.22 18.09 -7.96
C ILE A 161 -10.81 17.85 -6.57
N GLU A 162 -12.12 17.61 -6.48
CA GLU A 162 -12.80 17.27 -5.22
C GLU A 162 -13.10 15.77 -5.20
N ARG A 163 -12.28 15.02 -4.45
CA ARG A 163 -12.45 13.57 -4.29
C ARG A 163 -11.95 13.08 -2.93
N LEU A 164 -12.50 11.95 -2.48
CA LEU A 164 -11.97 11.16 -1.37
C LEU A 164 -11.38 9.88 -1.93
N ILE A 165 -10.14 9.58 -1.57
CA ILE A 165 -9.45 8.34 -1.95
C ILE A 165 -8.86 7.70 -0.69
N PHE A 166 -9.15 6.43 -0.47
CA PHE A 166 -8.55 5.64 0.60
C PHE A 166 -8.66 4.15 0.30
N ARG A 167 -7.84 3.34 0.98
CA ARG A 167 -7.78 1.89 0.79
C ARG A 167 -8.40 1.16 1.97
N ALA A 168 -9.17 0.13 1.67
CA ALA A 168 -9.69 -0.83 2.63
C ALA A 168 -9.01 -2.19 2.37
N PRO A 169 -8.05 -2.62 3.21
CA PRO A 169 -7.49 -3.96 3.11
C PRO A 169 -8.58 -5.01 3.25
N ILE A 170 -8.68 -5.92 2.29
CA ILE A 170 -9.77 -6.92 2.23
C ILE A 170 -9.68 -7.86 3.43
N ALA A 171 -8.48 -8.26 3.82
CA ALA A 171 -8.25 -9.07 5.01
C ALA A 171 -8.81 -8.41 6.28
N THR A 172 -8.54 -7.11 6.49
CA THR A 172 -9.07 -6.36 7.63
C THR A 172 -10.60 -6.25 7.59
N TYR A 173 -11.18 -6.07 6.41
CA TYR A 173 -12.64 -6.11 6.28
C TYR A 173 -13.22 -7.45 6.75
N ILE A 174 -12.67 -8.56 6.26
CA ILE A 174 -13.14 -9.91 6.61
C ILE A 174 -13.04 -10.17 8.12
N THR A 175 -11.95 -9.75 8.76
CA THR A 175 -11.67 -10.10 10.16
C THR A 175 -12.26 -9.13 11.18
N GLU A 176 -12.39 -7.85 10.85
CA GLU A 176 -12.67 -6.79 11.83
C GLU A 176 -13.88 -5.90 11.49
N ALA A 177 -14.17 -5.71 10.20
CA ALA A 177 -15.14 -4.70 9.77
C ALA A 177 -16.39 -5.25 9.06
N LYS A 178 -16.49 -6.57 8.84
CA LYS A 178 -17.58 -7.21 8.09
C LYS A 178 -18.98 -6.89 8.64
N GLU A 179 -19.10 -6.77 9.96
CA GLU A 179 -20.36 -6.47 10.64
C GLU A 179 -20.63 -4.97 10.79
N LYS A 180 -19.70 -4.10 10.34
CA LYS A 180 -19.87 -2.64 10.37
C LYS A 180 -20.65 -2.20 9.14
N THR A 181 -21.47 -1.16 9.30
CA THR A 181 -22.26 -0.57 8.21
C THR A 181 -22.27 0.95 8.30
N GLY A 182 -22.76 1.62 7.26
CA GLY A 182 -22.94 3.07 7.24
C GLY A 182 -21.70 3.84 7.64
N ALA A 183 -21.87 4.95 8.34
CA ALA A 183 -20.77 5.82 8.73
C ALA A 183 -19.73 5.12 9.63
N GLU A 184 -20.09 4.05 10.33
CA GLU A 184 -19.14 3.27 11.13
C GLU A 184 -18.11 2.56 10.24
N LEU A 185 -18.55 1.88 9.18
CA LEU A 185 -17.65 1.21 8.25
C LEU A 185 -16.77 2.23 7.50
N PHE A 186 -17.36 3.34 7.06
CA PHE A 186 -16.62 4.39 6.38
C PHE A 186 -15.49 4.93 7.26
N ARG A 187 -15.79 5.33 8.50
CA ARG A 187 -14.81 5.88 9.45
C ARG A 187 -13.79 4.85 9.93
N PHE A 188 -14.08 3.56 9.81
CA PHE A 188 -13.13 2.50 10.15
C PHE A 188 -11.91 2.52 9.20
N PHE A 189 -12.13 2.82 7.91
CA PHE A 189 -11.06 2.86 6.90
C PHE A 189 -10.60 4.27 6.52
N TYR A 190 -11.50 5.27 6.56
CA TYR A 190 -11.16 6.63 6.18
C TYR A 190 -10.73 7.46 7.38
N THR A 191 -9.50 7.97 7.32
CA THR A 191 -9.00 9.01 8.23
C THR A 191 -8.81 10.32 7.44
N PRO A 192 -9.50 11.41 7.79
CA PRO A 192 -9.31 12.68 7.10
C PRO A 192 -7.88 13.20 7.29
N PRO A 193 -7.29 13.83 6.25
CA PRO A 193 -5.96 14.41 6.38
C PRO A 193 -5.95 15.48 7.48
N VAL A 194 -4.96 15.40 8.37
CA VAL A 194 -4.75 16.40 9.40
C VAL A 194 -4.12 17.63 8.74
N ASN A 195 -4.84 18.75 8.72
CA ASN A 195 -4.26 20.01 8.25
C ASN A 195 -3.14 20.42 9.22
N PRO A 196 -1.90 20.64 8.75
CA PRO A 196 -0.86 21.21 9.59
C PRO A 196 -1.29 22.63 9.98
N THR A 197 -1.48 22.85 11.29
CA THR A 197 -1.79 24.15 11.89
C THR A 197 -0.59 25.08 11.90
#